data_AF-A0A1H1MTT5-F1
#
_entry.id   AF-A0A1H1MTT5-F1
#
_cell.length_a   1.000
_cell.length_b   1.000
_cell.length_c   1.000
_cell.angle_alpha   90.00
_cell.angle_beta   90.00
_cell.angle_gamma   90.00
#
_symmetry.space_group_name_H-M   'P 1'
#
loop_
_entity.id
_entity.type
_entity.pdbx_description
1 polymer ?
#
loop_
_entity_poly.entity_id
_entity_poly.type
_entity_poly.pdbx_seq_one_letter_code
_entity_poly.pdbx_strand_id
1 'polypeptide(L)'
;MASNLEIYKELLDSHRSVIDYDSDTTKEISFPIEDNLKDSLKKYSISSTIKAGKIFVEKTDLPFSFFIDAQEFKNEVKKNHLERDCVIHNYNESFLFYDSSKTETFYNETETLVDKFIFDNSKTFFEAKEFFRSKYNYVDGEFAFTDFYSDTDRIIGFSLLHQNKRLVFKFPVVGLPNLDFEVSYKKDLEEFIKLYTESKHHPTFLKNALISNLIHESENHFCMFFNKLKKINLDTKLNFNVYLHELSLDKIKAEYKEYKKKYYGNQNDILNKISSQVLALPVSVAGSAFAIYKLKESVPAIVLICVALVAFVSYVSYIASIYWNDIINMNKQMDYDFSILKEHPFFEDKENKSELTHFEDIYNNLKNRVNKLKTSLNLINGLVWVLNIGLIIFGLDIILNLNNTQLFMIGLIGIGAYVVTSVFLIFTRDN
;
A
#
# COMPACT_ATOMS: atom_id res chain seq x y z
N MET A 1 -11.43 13.09 51.62
CA MET A 1 -12.16 14.16 50.91
C MET A 1 -13.37 13.48 50.30
N ALA A 2 -14.59 14.02 50.50
CA ALA A 2 -15.79 13.41 49.94
C ALA A 2 -15.71 13.39 48.40
N SER A 3 -16.26 12.38 47.77
CA SER A 3 -16.34 12.36 46.30
C SER A 3 -17.32 13.43 45.81
N ASN A 4 -17.13 13.98 44.62
CA ASN A 4 -18.07 14.98 44.06
C ASN A 4 -19.49 14.40 43.89
N LEU A 5 -19.61 13.09 43.69
CA LEU A 5 -20.89 12.40 43.68
C LEU A 5 -21.55 12.42 45.06
N GLU A 6 -20.80 12.21 46.15
CA GLU A 6 -21.31 12.35 47.52
C GLU A 6 -21.74 13.79 47.80
N ILE A 7 -20.96 14.78 47.36
CA ILE A 7 -21.29 16.20 47.49
C ILE A 7 -22.60 16.51 46.75
N TYR A 8 -22.73 16.04 45.50
CA TYR A 8 -23.95 16.19 44.71
C TYR A 8 -25.17 15.56 45.41
N LYS A 9 -25.03 14.35 45.95
CA LYS A 9 -26.13 13.66 46.64
C LYS A 9 -26.56 14.39 47.91
N GLU A 10 -25.59 14.79 48.74
CA GLU A 10 -25.85 15.45 50.01
C GLU A 10 -26.51 16.83 49.81
N LEU A 11 -26.11 17.57 48.78
CA LEU A 11 -26.58 18.94 48.54
C LEU A 11 -27.81 19.02 47.64
N LEU A 12 -27.83 18.27 46.53
CA LEU A 12 -28.81 18.48 45.45
C LEU A 12 -29.83 17.34 45.36
N ASP A 13 -29.37 16.09 45.35
CA ASP A 13 -30.29 14.96 45.17
C ASP A 13 -31.23 14.78 46.38
N SER A 14 -30.72 14.98 47.59
CA SER A 14 -31.49 14.95 48.84
C SER A 14 -32.59 16.01 48.92
N HIS A 15 -32.44 17.15 48.22
CA HIS A 15 -33.37 18.28 48.23
C HIS A 15 -34.16 18.41 46.92
N ARG A 16 -34.16 17.38 46.08
CA ARG A 16 -34.68 17.40 44.71
C ARG A 16 -36.12 17.89 44.55
N SER A 17 -36.97 17.65 45.53
CA SER A 17 -38.38 18.11 45.52
C SER A 17 -38.55 19.61 45.78
N VAL A 18 -37.51 20.30 46.23
CA VAL A 18 -37.57 21.69 46.70
C VAL A 18 -36.57 22.61 45.99
N ILE A 19 -35.75 22.09 45.08
CA ILE A 19 -34.85 22.89 44.26
C ILE A 19 -35.66 23.70 43.25
N ASP A 20 -35.47 25.01 43.30
CA ASP A 20 -36.01 25.95 42.33
C ASP A 20 -34.83 26.55 41.55
N TYR A 21 -34.85 26.36 40.22
CA TYR A 21 -33.76 26.70 39.31
C TYR A 21 -34.21 27.73 38.29
N ASP A 22 -33.60 28.91 38.32
CA ASP A 22 -33.84 29.96 37.34
C ASP A 22 -32.96 29.73 36.10
N SER A 23 -33.53 29.09 35.08
CA SER A 23 -32.84 28.79 33.82
C SER A 23 -32.51 30.02 32.97
N ASP A 24 -33.23 31.13 33.18
CA ASP A 24 -33.32 32.20 32.19
C ASP A 24 -32.48 33.41 32.56
N THR A 25 -32.31 33.71 33.86
CA THR A 25 -31.66 34.96 34.29
C THR A 25 -30.37 34.75 35.06
N THR A 26 -30.43 34.12 36.24
CA THR A 26 -29.29 34.06 37.16
C THR A 26 -28.52 32.75 37.08
N LYS A 27 -29.15 31.67 36.60
CA LYS A 27 -28.60 30.30 36.67
C LYS A 27 -28.16 29.90 38.08
N GLU A 28 -28.77 30.53 39.08
CA GLU A 28 -28.58 30.20 40.50
C GLU A 28 -29.48 29.02 40.86
N ILE A 29 -28.95 28.10 41.65
CA ILE A 29 -29.74 27.04 42.28
C ILE A 29 -30.24 27.58 43.61
N SER A 30 -31.56 27.60 43.79
CA SER A 30 -32.17 28.12 45.01
C SER A 30 -32.76 27.01 45.87
N PHE A 31 -32.54 27.14 47.17
CA PHE A 31 -32.97 26.19 48.19
C PHE A 31 -33.77 26.91 49.29
N PRO A 32 -34.72 26.23 49.95
CA PRO A 32 -35.24 26.70 51.23
C PRO A 32 -34.10 26.81 52.26
N ILE A 33 -34.26 27.70 53.25
CA ILE A 33 -33.30 27.77 54.36
C ILE A 33 -33.51 26.55 55.27
N GLU A 34 -32.56 25.63 55.24
CA GLU A 34 -32.46 24.50 56.17
C GLU A 34 -31.06 24.50 56.84
N ASP A 35 -30.99 24.17 58.12
CA ASP A 35 -29.74 24.28 58.91
C ASP A 35 -28.69 23.24 58.46
N ASN A 36 -29.12 22.04 58.08
CA ASN A 36 -28.29 20.98 57.50
C ASN A 36 -27.59 21.44 56.20
N LEU A 37 -28.30 22.15 55.31
CA LEU A 37 -27.76 22.59 54.02
C LEU A 37 -26.65 23.63 54.20
N LYS A 38 -26.80 24.56 55.16
CA LYS A 38 -25.74 25.54 55.47
C LYS A 38 -24.46 24.86 55.95
N ASP A 39 -24.60 23.85 56.81
CA ASP A 39 -23.46 23.09 57.33
C ASP A 39 -22.78 22.30 56.20
N SER A 40 -23.54 21.67 55.30
CA SER A 40 -23.00 20.96 54.12
C SER A 40 -22.29 21.92 53.15
N LEU A 41 -22.87 23.09 52.83
CA LEU A 41 -22.23 24.09 51.98
C LEU A 41 -20.91 24.59 52.58
N LYS A 42 -20.89 24.85 53.88
CA LYS A 42 -19.67 25.24 54.61
C LYS A 42 -18.63 24.12 54.66
N LYS A 43 -19.06 22.88 54.89
CA LYS A 43 -18.21 21.67 54.90
C LYS A 43 -17.47 21.49 53.58
N TYR A 44 -18.13 21.79 52.46
CA TYR A 44 -17.56 21.68 51.11
C TYR A 44 -16.97 22.97 50.54
N SER A 45 -16.93 24.05 51.34
CA SER A 45 -16.42 25.36 50.93
C SER A 45 -17.11 25.94 49.68
N ILE A 46 -18.42 25.72 49.56
CA ILE A 46 -19.24 26.24 48.45
C ILE A 46 -19.80 27.60 48.86
N SER A 47 -19.54 28.62 48.06
CA SER A 47 -20.08 29.97 48.25
C SER A 47 -21.60 29.96 48.08
N SER A 48 -22.29 30.71 48.93
CA SER A 48 -23.74 30.87 48.84
C SER A 48 -24.16 32.26 49.31
N THR A 49 -25.27 32.74 48.78
CA THR A 49 -25.89 34.00 49.20
C THR A 49 -27.30 33.74 49.71
N ILE A 50 -27.75 34.54 50.68
CA ILE A 50 -29.11 34.45 51.21
C ILE A 50 -29.89 35.64 50.68
N LYS A 51 -30.93 35.38 49.89
CA LYS A 51 -31.84 36.41 49.35
C LYS A 51 -33.28 35.97 49.61
N ALA A 52 -34.15 36.88 50.04
CA ALA A 52 -35.59 36.61 50.21
C ALA A 52 -35.95 35.30 50.95
N GLY A 53 -35.17 34.90 51.96
CA GLY A 53 -35.43 33.68 52.72
C GLY A 53 -35.07 32.36 52.01
N LYS A 54 -34.30 32.40 50.92
CA LYS A 54 -33.73 31.25 50.23
C LYS A 54 -32.20 31.34 50.18
N ILE A 55 -31.54 30.18 50.09
CA ILE A 55 -30.10 30.06 49.85
C ILE A 55 -29.89 29.92 48.34
N PHE A 56 -29.02 30.73 47.76
CA PHE A 56 -28.66 30.70 46.34
C PHE A 56 -27.21 30.29 46.18
N VAL A 57 -26.97 29.33 45.28
CA VAL A 57 -25.64 28.83 44.92
C VAL A 57 -25.45 29.01 43.42
N GLU A 58 -24.37 29.65 42.99
CA GLU A 58 -24.03 29.74 41.58
C GLU A 58 -23.47 28.41 41.08
N LYS A 59 -23.81 28.01 39.84
CA LYS A 59 -23.25 26.78 39.23
C LYS A 59 -21.73 26.74 39.21
N THR A 60 -21.09 27.90 39.10
CA THR A 60 -19.64 28.05 39.05
C THR A 60 -18.96 27.74 40.37
N ASP A 61 -19.67 27.87 41.50
CA ASP A 61 -19.16 27.57 42.84
C ASP A 61 -19.21 26.08 43.17
N LEU A 62 -19.90 25.27 42.37
CA LEU A 62 -19.93 23.82 42.54
C LEU A 62 -18.60 23.17 42.08
N PRO A 63 -18.13 22.13 42.79
CA PRO A 63 -16.91 21.41 42.42
C PRO A 63 -17.06 20.56 41.15
N PHE A 64 -18.26 20.48 40.60
CA PHE A 64 -18.63 19.78 39.37
C PHE A 64 -19.44 20.69 38.44
N SER A 65 -19.50 20.35 37.15
CA SER A 65 -20.39 21.00 36.18
C SER A 65 -21.83 20.55 36.41
N PHE A 66 -22.77 21.49 36.50
CA PHE A 66 -24.17 21.19 36.78
C PHE A 66 -25.10 21.66 35.65
N PHE A 67 -25.96 20.75 35.21
CA PHE A 67 -27.02 20.98 34.24
C PHE A 67 -28.34 20.47 34.80
N ILE A 68 -29.41 21.25 34.63
CA ILE A 68 -30.72 20.90 35.17
C ILE A 68 -31.30 19.70 34.44
N ASP A 69 -31.18 19.66 33.11
CA ASP A 69 -31.71 18.61 32.26
C ASP A 69 -30.82 18.35 31.04
N ALA A 70 -31.20 17.36 30.23
CA ALA A 70 -30.47 16.99 29.03
C ALA A 70 -30.47 18.10 27.97
N GLN A 71 -31.51 18.93 27.92
CA GLN A 71 -31.65 19.97 26.91
C GLN A 71 -30.72 21.14 27.22
N GLU A 72 -30.65 21.57 28.48
CA GLU A 72 -29.66 22.55 28.95
C GLU A 72 -28.24 22.03 28.70
N PHE A 73 -27.97 20.77 29.03
CA PHE A 73 -26.67 20.16 28.72
C PHE A 73 -26.33 20.25 27.23
N LYS A 74 -27.25 19.83 26.35
CA LYS A 74 -27.04 19.90 24.89
C LYS A 74 -26.84 21.32 24.38
N ASN A 75 -27.48 22.32 24.98
CA ASN A 75 -27.38 23.72 24.55
C ASN A 75 -26.14 24.44 25.11
N GLU A 76 -25.65 24.03 26.28
CA GLU A 76 -24.70 24.83 27.06
C GLU A 76 -23.36 24.14 27.38
N VAL A 77 -23.24 22.84 27.15
CA VAL A 77 -22.00 22.13 27.43
C VAL A 77 -20.83 22.70 26.63
N LYS A 78 -19.67 22.75 27.28
CA LYS A 78 -18.40 23.19 26.74
C LYS A 78 -17.35 22.14 27.09
N LYS A 79 -16.23 22.14 26.36
CA LYS A 79 -15.14 21.18 26.60
C LYS A 79 -14.67 21.16 28.06
N ASN A 80 -14.45 22.33 28.65
CA ASN A 80 -14.01 22.48 30.05
C ASN A 80 -15.03 21.93 31.07
N HIS A 81 -16.32 21.87 30.73
CA HIS A 81 -17.31 21.27 31.62
C HIS A 81 -17.13 19.75 31.77
N LEU A 82 -16.52 19.10 30.79
CA LEU A 82 -16.29 17.65 30.72
C LEU A 82 -14.87 17.24 31.16
N GLU A 83 -14.03 18.22 31.50
CA GLU A 83 -12.69 18.04 32.10
C GLU A 83 -12.78 17.86 33.62
N ARG A 84 -13.93 18.17 34.22
CA ARG A 84 -14.28 17.89 35.61
C ARG A 84 -15.53 17.01 35.69
N ASP A 85 -15.87 16.58 36.89
CA ASP A 85 -17.11 15.82 37.11
C ASP A 85 -18.31 16.64 36.65
N CYS A 86 -19.31 15.96 36.11
CA CYS A 86 -20.43 16.62 35.45
C CYS A 86 -21.74 15.92 35.78
N VAL A 87 -22.79 16.68 36.07
CA VAL A 87 -24.09 16.12 36.42
C VAL A 87 -25.22 16.74 35.62
N ILE A 88 -26.15 15.88 35.20
CA ILE A 88 -27.45 16.25 34.65
C ILE A 88 -28.49 15.83 35.69
N HIS A 89 -29.13 16.79 36.35
CA HIS A 89 -29.95 16.56 37.55
C HIS A 89 -31.30 15.88 37.28
N ASN A 90 -32.01 16.28 36.21
CA ASN A 90 -33.34 15.79 35.84
C ASN A 90 -33.28 15.03 34.51
N TYR A 91 -32.49 13.97 34.50
CA TYR A 91 -32.35 13.06 33.40
C TYR A 91 -33.29 11.85 33.54
N ASN A 92 -34.40 11.84 32.80
CA ASN A 92 -35.45 10.83 32.89
C ASN A 92 -35.92 10.57 34.34
N GLU A 93 -36.29 11.62 35.07
CA GLU A 93 -36.73 11.55 36.48
C GLU A 93 -35.65 11.08 37.48
N SER A 94 -34.40 10.90 37.06
CA SER A 94 -33.22 10.67 37.92
C SER A 94 -32.07 11.59 37.52
N PHE A 95 -30.86 11.38 38.03
CA PHE A 95 -29.68 12.12 37.63
C PHE A 95 -28.74 11.23 36.82
N LEU A 96 -27.92 11.88 35.99
CA LEU A 96 -26.81 11.26 35.30
C LEU A 96 -25.53 11.96 35.73
N PHE A 97 -24.60 11.21 36.33
CA PHE A 97 -23.35 11.75 36.85
C PHE A 97 -22.16 11.17 36.09
N TYR A 98 -21.26 12.03 35.63
CA TYR A 98 -20.01 11.68 34.99
C TYR A 98 -18.85 11.89 35.96
N ASP A 99 -18.13 10.81 36.29
CA ASP A 99 -16.88 10.85 37.03
C ASP A 99 -15.73 11.00 36.03
N SER A 100 -15.13 12.19 36.02
CA SER A 100 -14.03 12.54 35.12
C SER A 100 -12.73 11.79 35.43
N SER A 101 -12.53 11.35 36.69
CA SER A 101 -11.33 10.64 37.13
C SER A 101 -11.33 9.18 36.68
N LYS A 102 -12.50 8.53 36.73
CA LYS A 102 -12.69 7.15 36.28
C LYS A 102 -13.14 7.02 34.84
N THR A 103 -13.61 8.11 34.24
CA THR A 103 -14.26 8.14 32.93
C THR A 103 -15.54 7.29 32.86
N GLU A 104 -16.28 7.25 33.96
CA GLU A 104 -17.49 6.43 34.11
C GLU A 104 -18.74 7.31 34.27
N THR A 105 -19.88 6.79 33.83
CA THR A 105 -21.19 7.45 33.96
C THR A 105 -22.09 6.63 34.85
N PHE A 106 -22.71 7.27 35.84
CA PHE A 106 -23.61 6.68 36.81
C PHE A 106 -25.03 7.19 36.59
N TYR A 107 -26.00 6.26 36.59
CA TYR A 107 -27.43 6.57 36.59
C TYR A 107 -28.05 6.11 37.91
N ASN A 108 -28.66 7.04 38.65
CA ASN A 108 -29.35 6.74 39.91
C ASN A 108 -28.57 5.84 40.88
N GLU A 109 -27.27 6.10 41.07
CA GLU A 109 -26.34 5.33 41.93
C GLU A 109 -26.02 3.89 41.50
N THR A 110 -26.82 3.29 40.62
CA THR A 110 -26.56 1.95 40.11
C THR A 110 -25.43 1.98 39.08
N GLU A 111 -24.40 1.14 39.27
CA GLU A 111 -23.35 0.85 38.27
C GLU A 111 -23.90 0.23 36.98
N THR A 112 -25.21 0.04 36.85
CA THR A 112 -25.83 -0.28 35.58
C THR A 112 -25.52 0.85 34.60
N LEU A 113 -24.54 0.57 33.75
CA LEU A 113 -24.28 1.11 32.43
C LEU A 113 -25.60 1.18 31.67
N VAL A 114 -26.43 2.19 31.94
CA VAL A 114 -27.47 2.56 31.00
C VAL A 114 -26.70 3.20 29.87
N ASP A 115 -26.58 2.50 28.74
CA ASP A 115 -25.93 2.92 27.50
C ASP A 115 -26.53 4.25 27.01
N LYS A 116 -26.10 5.33 27.66
CA LYS A 116 -26.52 6.69 27.38
C LYS A 116 -25.23 7.45 27.17
N PHE A 117 -24.79 7.43 25.92
CA PHE A 117 -23.51 7.96 25.47
C PHE A 117 -23.49 9.49 25.46
N ILE A 118 -24.30 10.17 26.26
CA ILE A 118 -24.43 11.63 26.21
C ILE A 118 -23.10 12.31 26.57
N PHE A 119 -22.43 11.89 27.65
CA PHE A 119 -21.14 12.44 28.01
C PHE A 119 -20.04 11.99 27.05
N ASP A 120 -19.99 10.71 26.69
CA ASP A 120 -18.98 10.15 25.77
C ASP A 120 -19.06 10.76 24.38
N ASN A 121 -20.25 10.86 23.78
CA ASN A 121 -20.44 11.47 22.46
C ASN A 121 -20.19 12.99 22.51
N SER A 122 -20.44 13.65 23.65
CA SER A 122 -20.05 15.05 23.82
C SER A 122 -18.53 15.22 23.81
N LYS A 123 -17.80 14.34 24.51
CA LYS A 123 -16.33 14.32 24.47
C LYS A 123 -15.83 14.04 23.06
N THR A 124 -16.40 13.02 22.41
CA THR A 124 -16.11 12.62 21.03
C THR A 124 -16.34 13.79 20.06
N PHE A 125 -17.39 14.58 20.25
CA PHE A 125 -17.65 15.78 19.46
C PHE A 125 -16.54 16.84 19.60
N PHE A 126 -16.18 17.19 20.84
CA PHE A 126 -15.12 18.17 21.08
C PHE A 126 -13.75 17.66 20.61
N GLU A 127 -13.49 16.36 20.74
CA GLU A 127 -12.29 15.71 20.23
C GLU A 127 -12.22 15.78 18.70
N ALA A 128 -13.30 15.45 17.99
CA ALA A 128 -13.36 15.60 16.54
C ALA A 128 -13.14 17.06 16.10
N LYS A 129 -13.77 18.02 16.80
CA LYS A 129 -13.59 19.46 16.53
C LYS A 129 -12.12 19.88 16.69
N GLU A 130 -11.47 19.47 17.77
CA GLU A 130 -10.05 19.77 18.02
C GLU A 130 -9.12 19.04 17.05
N PHE A 131 -9.44 17.80 16.67
CA PHE A 131 -8.71 17.07 15.64
C PHE A 131 -8.69 17.88 14.33
N PHE A 132 -9.85 18.26 13.80
CA PHE A 132 -9.92 19.05 12.57
C PHE A 132 -9.22 20.41 12.70
N ARG A 133 -9.32 21.07 13.86
CA ARG A 133 -8.59 22.30 14.16
C ARG A 133 -7.08 22.10 14.07
N SER A 134 -6.56 21.02 14.66
CA SER A 134 -5.13 20.71 14.67
C SER A 134 -4.57 20.33 13.29
N LYS A 135 -5.44 19.91 12.36
CA LYS A 135 -5.07 19.53 10.99
C LYS A 135 -5.35 20.64 9.97
N TYR A 136 -5.77 21.82 10.44
CA TYR A 136 -5.79 23.01 9.63
C TYR A 136 -4.39 23.61 9.56
N ASN A 137 -3.73 23.44 8.41
CA ASN A 137 -2.48 24.11 8.06
C ASN A 137 -2.67 24.79 6.71
N TYR A 138 -2.62 26.12 6.69
CA TYR A 138 -2.59 26.88 5.44
C TYR A 138 -1.13 27.04 5.00
N VAL A 139 -0.65 26.08 4.22
CA VAL A 139 0.64 26.16 3.52
C VAL A 139 0.36 26.00 2.04
N ASP A 140 0.70 27.02 1.26
CA ASP A 140 0.40 27.08 -0.16
C ASP A 140 1.03 25.89 -0.91
N GLY A 141 0.21 25.11 -1.61
CA GLY A 141 0.62 23.93 -2.37
C GLY A 141 0.81 22.61 -1.59
N GLU A 142 0.71 22.60 -0.25
CA GLU A 142 0.78 21.36 0.53
C GLU A 142 -0.61 20.75 0.79
N PHE A 143 -0.65 19.43 0.96
CA PHE A 143 -1.89 18.73 1.32
C PHE A 143 -2.36 19.19 2.70
N ALA A 144 -3.49 19.90 2.73
CA ALA A 144 -4.23 20.19 3.94
C ALA A 144 -5.39 19.19 4.07
N PHE A 145 -5.50 18.54 5.23
CA PHE A 145 -6.65 17.67 5.49
C PHE A 145 -7.91 18.52 5.72
N THR A 146 -7.78 19.54 6.56
CA THR A 146 -8.80 20.58 6.79
C THR A 146 -8.36 21.85 6.06
N ASP A 147 -9.14 22.27 5.05
CA ASP A 147 -8.76 23.40 4.19
C ASP A 147 -9.12 24.76 4.78
N PHE A 148 -10.16 24.79 5.61
CA PHE A 148 -10.61 26.00 6.26
C PHE A 148 -11.14 25.68 7.66
N TYR A 149 -10.75 26.49 8.64
CA TYR A 149 -11.28 26.41 10.00
C TYR A 149 -11.51 27.82 10.52
N SER A 150 -12.72 28.10 11.00
CA SER A 150 -13.08 29.39 11.61
C SER A 150 -13.96 29.15 12.84
N ASP A 151 -13.45 29.52 14.02
CA ASP A 151 -14.25 29.53 15.25
C ASP A 151 -15.33 30.63 15.20
N THR A 152 -15.05 31.76 14.55
CA THR A 152 -15.99 32.89 14.42
C THR A 152 -17.18 32.54 13.53
N ASP A 153 -16.91 31.98 12.35
CA ASP A 153 -17.97 31.55 11.42
C ASP A 153 -18.57 30.19 11.81
N ARG A 154 -17.88 29.48 12.71
CA ARG A 154 -18.21 28.14 13.20
C ARG A 154 -18.25 27.10 12.11
N ILE A 155 -17.22 27.13 11.27
CA ILE A 155 -17.14 26.33 10.06
C ILE A 155 -15.84 25.54 10.00
N ILE A 156 -15.95 24.27 9.58
CA ILE A 156 -14.84 23.42 9.14
C ILE A 156 -15.08 23.09 7.67
N GLY A 157 -14.16 23.49 6.79
CA GLY A 157 -14.26 23.32 5.35
C GLY A 157 -13.29 22.26 4.82
N PHE A 158 -13.80 21.43 3.92
CA PHE A 158 -13.04 20.44 3.16
C PHE A 158 -13.35 20.59 1.68
N SER A 159 -12.37 20.36 0.84
CA SER A 159 -12.43 20.54 -0.60
C SER A 159 -11.62 19.47 -1.31
N LEU A 160 -12.13 19.03 -2.45
CA LEU A 160 -11.43 18.17 -3.40
C LEU A 160 -11.06 19.01 -4.61
N LEU A 161 -9.76 19.27 -4.79
CA LEU A 161 -9.24 20.09 -5.90
C LEU A 161 -9.72 19.59 -7.27
N HIS A 162 -9.90 18.28 -7.43
CA HIS A 162 -10.20 17.67 -8.74
C HIS A 162 -11.69 17.54 -9.03
N GLN A 163 -12.56 17.72 -8.04
CA GLN A 163 -14.01 17.47 -8.19
C GLN A 163 -14.87 18.73 -8.00
N ASN A 164 -14.27 19.90 -7.73
CA ASN A 164 -15.00 21.14 -7.38
C ASN A 164 -16.07 20.93 -6.28
N LYS A 165 -15.82 19.95 -5.41
CA LYS A 165 -16.72 19.56 -4.32
C LYS A 165 -16.20 20.15 -3.02
N ARG A 166 -17.08 20.86 -2.31
CA ARG A 166 -16.79 21.44 -1.00
C ARG A 166 -17.77 20.90 0.04
N LEU A 167 -17.24 20.35 1.11
CA LEU A 167 -17.98 19.95 2.30
C LEU A 167 -17.74 20.99 3.39
N VAL A 168 -18.81 21.37 4.08
CA VAL A 168 -18.79 22.39 5.13
C VAL A 168 -19.51 21.83 6.35
N PHE A 169 -18.79 21.68 7.45
CA PHE A 169 -19.36 21.40 8.76
C PHE A 169 -19.66 22.73 9.44
N LYS A 170 -20.88 22.88 9.92
CA LYS A 170 -21.27 23.96 10.82
C LYS A 170 -21.37 23.39 12.23
N PHE A 171 -20.90 24.13 13.24
CA PHE A 171 -21.02 23.75 14.64
C PHE A 171 -21.63 24.89 15.48
N PRO A 172 -22.24 24.59 16.65
CA PRO A 172 -22.81 25.63 17.49
C PRO A 172 -21.73 26.44 18.24
N VAL A 173 -22.07 27.66 18.71
CA VAL A 173 -21.14 28.49 19.53
C VAL A 173 -20.87 27.78 20.86
N VAL A 174 -21.93 27.26 21.46
CA VAL A 174 -21.95 26.57 22.75
C VAL A 174 -22.88 25.36 22.58
N GLY A 175 -22.60 24.28 23.32
CA GLY A 175 -23.39 23.07 23.27
C GLY A 175 -22.95 22.10 22.18
N LEU A 176 -23.88 21.24 21.80
CA LEU A 176 -23.69 20.11 20.89
C LEU A 176 -24.61 20.26 19.69
N PRO A 177 -24.20 19.75 18.52
CA PRO A 177 -25.13 19.56 17.44
C PRO A 177 -26.10 18.41 17.80
N ASN A 178 -27.16 18.22 17.00
CA ASN A 178 -28.16 17.17 17.26
C ASN A 178 -27.60 15.76 17.02
N LEU A 179 -26.85 15.24 17.98
CA LEU A 179 -26.25 13.90 17.96
C LEU A 179 -27.25 12.86 18.50
N ASP A 180 -27.14 11.64 17.97
CA ASP A 180 -27.75 10.47 18.60
C ASP A 180 -26.92 10.10 19.84
N PHE A 181 -27.60 9.85 20.96
CA PHE A 181 -26.97 9.45 22.22
C PHE A 181 -27.28 7.99 22.60
N GLU A 182 -28.01 7.27 21.74
CA GLU A 182 -28.25 5.82 21.84
C GLU A 182 -27.11 5.01 21.23
N VAL A 183 -26.28 5.61 20.38
CA VAL A 183 -25.14 4.96 19.72
C VAL A 183 -23.82 5.62 20.17
N SER A 184 -22.82 4.82 20.50
CA SER A 184 -21.47 5.32 20.82
C SER A 184 -20.67 5.62 19.55
N TYR A 185 -20.13 6.84 19.43
CA TYR A 185 -19.26 7.21 18.31
C TYR A 185 -17.76 7.11 18.65
N LYS A 186 -17.41 6.83 19.90
CA LYS A 186 -16.04 6.90 20.41
C LYS A 186 -15.07 6.00 19.62
N LYS A 187 -15.41 4.72 19.49
CA LYS A 187 -14.55 3.73 18.79
C LYS A 187 -14.34 4.08 17.32
N ASP A 188 -15.39 4.53 16.64
CA ASP A 188 -15.30 4.85 15.22
C ASP A 188 -14.50 6.16 15.00
N LEU A 189 -14.56 7.12 15.93
CA LEU A 189 -13.69 8.30 15.89
C LEU A 189 -12.22 7.94 16.19
N GLU A 190 -11.96 7.09 17.19
CA GLU A 190 -10.61 6.61 17.50
C GLU A 190 -9.99 5.91 16.28
N GLU A 191 -10.76 5.08 15.57
CA GLU A 191 -10.34 4.46 14.33
C GLU A 191 -10.10 5.49 13.21
N PHE A 192 -10.97 6.49 13.07
CA PHE A 192 -10.81 7.57 12.09
C PHE A 192 -9.50 8.33 12.31
N ILE A 193 -9.19 8.69 13.56
CA ILE A 193 -7.95 9.37 13.95
C ILE A 193 -6.74 8.45 13.74
N LYS A 194 -6.86 7.16 14.08
CA LYS A 194 -5.80 6.17 13.86
C LYS A 194 -5.46 6.05 12.37
N LEU A 195 -6.46 5.89 11.49
CA LEU A 195 -6.29 5.79 10.04
C LEU A 195 -5.54 7.01 9.48
N TYR A 196 -5.84 8.21 9.97
CA TYR A 196 -5.12 9.42 9.58
C TYR A 196 -3.61 9.31 9.86
N THR A 197 -3.21 8.69 10.97
CA THR A 197 -1.80 8.58 11.40
C THR A 197 -1.06 7.34 10.87
N GLU A 198 -1.79 6.34 10.37
CA GLU A 198 -1.24 5.02 10.05
C GLU A 198 -0.31 5.02 8.82
N SER A 199 -0.56 5.88 7.83
CA SER A 199 0.37 6.07 6.71
C SER A 199 0.35 7.49 6.17
N LYS A 200 1.40 7.88 5.44
CA LYS A 200 1.49 9.19 4.77
C LYS A 200 0.37 9.42 3.74
N HIS A 201 -0.20 8.36 3.18
CA HIS A 201 -1.19 8.44 2.10
C HIS A 201 -2.63 8.35 2.59
N HIS A 202 -2.88 7.70 3.74
CA HIS A 202 -4.22 7.55 4.32
C HIS A 202 -5.00 8.86 4.46
N PRO A 203 -4.42 10.00 4.88
CA PRO A 203 -5.13 11.27 4.97
C PRO A 203 -5.88 11.67 3.69
N THR A 204 -5.30 11.42 2.51
CA THR A 204 -5.93 11.74 1.23
C THR A 204 -7.16 10.86 0.99
N PHE A 205 -7.04 9.54 1.20
CA PHE A 205 -8.15 8.60 1.06
C PHE A 205 -9.25 8.88 2.09
N LEU A 206 -8.87 9.23 3.31
CA LEU A 206 -9.79 9.57 4.39
C LEU A 206 -10.59 10.84 4.07
N LYS A 207 -9.92 11.89 3.56
CA LYS A 207 -10.58 13.12 3.11
C LYS A 207 -11.54 12.86 1.94
N ASN A 208 -11.13 12.02 0.98
CA ASN A 208 -11.97 11.64 -0.15
C ASN A 208 -13.22 10.86 0.30
N ALA A 209 -13.05 9.89 1.20
CA ALA A 209 -14.14 9.08 1.75
C ALA A 209 -15.11 9.94 2.59
N LEU A 210 -14.57 10.86 3.41
CA LEU A 210 -15.34 11.83 4.18
C LEU A 210 -16.26 12.67 3.27
N ILE A 211 -15.68 13.27 2.23
CA ILE A 211 -16.43 14.15 1.32
C ILE A 211 -17.46 13.35 0.51
N SER A 212 -17.06 12.20 -0.03
CA SER A 212 -17.95 11.37 -0.86
C SER A 212 -19.16 10.85 -0.09
N ASN A 213 -18.99 10.51 1.19
CA ASN A 213 -20.08 10.00 2.01
C ASN A 213 -21.04 11.07 2.53
N LEU A 214 -20.64 12.35 2.56
CA LEU A 214 -21.42 13.41 3.22
C LEU A 214 -21.97 14.45 2.25
N ILE A 215 -21.44 14.59 1.04
CA ILE A 215 -21.82 15.68 0.13
C ILE A 215 -23.26 15.65 -0.39
N HIS A 216 -23.91 14.48 -0.34
CA HIS A 216 -25.29 14.32 -0.78
C HIS A 216 -26.31 14.41 0.36
N GLU A 217 -25.86 14.62 1.60
CA GLU A 217 -26.74 14.68 2.76
C GLU A 217 -27.37 16.07 2.91
N SER A 218 -28.68 16.09 3.19
CA SER A 218 -29.44 17.33 3.35
C SER A 218 -29.29 17.89 4.75
N GLU A 219 -28.53 18.97 4.86
CA GLU A 219 -28.27 19.79 6.06
C GLU A 219 -27.66 19.04 7.28
N ASN A 220 -26.84 19.77 8.04
CA ASN A 220 -26.10 19.28 9.21
C ASN A 220 -25.10 18.12 8.94
N HIS A 221 -24.19 18.36 7.99
CA HIS A 221 -23.10 17.43 7.66
C HIS A 221 -22.25 16.98 8.86
N PHE A 222 -22.12 17.80 9.91
CA PHE A 222 -21.28 17.43 11.05
C PHE A 222 -21.95 16.36 11.93
N CYS A 223 -23.28 16.40 12.11
CA CYS A 223 -23.99 15.27 12.71
C CYS A 223 -23.88 14.01 11.85
N MET A 224 -24.07 14.17 10.53
CA MET A 224 -24.00 13.04 9.59
C MET A 224 -22.60 12.42 9.53
N PHE A 225 -21.55 13.18 9.80
CA PHE A 225 -20.20 12.66 9.96
C PHE A 225 -20.15 11.57 11.04
N PHE A 226 -20.68 11.82 12.24
CA PHE A 226 -20.70 10.82 13.31
C PHE A 226 -21.51 9.57 12.91
N ASN A 227 -22.68 9.76 12.31
CA ASN A 227 -23.52 8.66 11.83
C ASN A 227 -22.86 7.80 10.75
N LYS A 228 -21.93 8.38 9.97
CA LYS A 228 -21.24 7.70 8.87
C LYS A 228 -19.79 7.35 9.16
N LEU A 229 -19.27 7.61 10.37
CA LEU A 229 -17.86 7.37 10.73
C LEU A 229 -17.40 5.97 10.35
N LYS A 230 -18.15 4.94 10.77
CA LYS A 230 -17.86 3.54 10.43
C LYS A 230 -17.74 3.29 8.93
N LYS A 231 -18.64 3.88 8.12
CA LYS A 231 -18.61 3.74 6.66
C LYS A 231 -17.43 4.51 6.05
N ILE A 232 -17.14 5.71 6.55
CA ILE A 232 -15.98 6.51 6.10
C ILE A 232 -14.68 5.75 6.36
N ASN A 233 -14.53 5.13 7.54
CA ASN A 233 -13.36 4.31 7.89
C ASN A 233 -13.24 3.09 6.95
N LEU A 234 -14.35 2.39 6.70
CA LEU A 234 -14.38 1.24 5.79
C LEU A 234 -14.00 1.63 4.36
N ASP A 235 -14.64 2.67 3.80
CA ASP A 235 -14.37 3.15 2.44
C ASP A 235 -12.91 3.63 2.30
N THR A 236 -12.35 4.24 3.35
CA THR A 236 -10.93 4.65 3.37
C THR A 236 -10.01 3.45 3.24
N LYS A 237 -10.24 2.41 4.05
CA LYS A 237 -9.44 1.17 4.02
C LYS A 237 -9.55 0.46 2.68
N LEU A 238 -10.76 0.34 2.13
CA LEU A 238 -11.00 -0.29 0.84
C LEU A 238 -10.30 0.47 -0.29
N ASN A 239 -10.48 1.79 -0.37
CA ASN A 239 -9.86 2.60 -1.41
C ASN A 239 -8.33 2.62 -1.31
N PHE A 240 -7.78 2.63 -0.09
CA PHE A 240 -6.34 2.54 0.12
C PHE A 240 -5.80 1.16 -0.30
N ASN A 241 -6.50 0.07 0.03
CA ASN A 241 -6.13 -1.27 -0.41
C ASN A 241 -6.14 -1.39 -1.93
N VAL A 242 -7.18 -0.87 -2.61
CA VAL A 242 -7.24 -0.85 -4.09
C VAL A 242 -6.05 -0.09 -4.67
N TYR A 243 -5.72 1.09 -4.12
CA TYR A 243 -4.55 1.84 -4.55
C TYR A 243 -3.23 1.06 -4.36
N LEU A 244 -3.06 0.37 -3.24
CA LEU A 244 -1.91 -0.49 -3.02
C LEU A 244 -1.86 -1.65 -4.04
N HIS A 245 -3.01 -2.24 -4.36
CA HIS A 245 -3.11 -3.29 -5.38
C HIS A 245 -2.75 -2.77 -6.78
N GLU A 246 -3.28 -1.62 -7.22
CA GLU A 246 -2.93 -1.01 -8.50
C GLU A 246 -1.44 -0.66 -8.59
N LEU A 247 -0.87 -0.08 -7.53
CA LEU A 247 0.55 0.26 -7.50
C LEU A 247 1.44 -1.01 -7.55
N SER A 248 1.00 -2.09 -6.91
CA SER A 248 1.70 -3.38 -6.98
C SER A 248 1.64 -3.99 -8.39
N LEU A 249 0.49 -3.87 -9.08
CA LEU A 249 0.29 -4.33 -10.45
C LEU A 249 1.20 -3.57 -11.42
N ASP A 250 1.27 -2.24 -11.31
CA ASP A 250 2.10 -1.43 -12.19
C ASP A 250 3.59 -1.72 -11.99
N LYS A 251 4.01 -1.96 -10.74
CA LYS A 251 5.37 -2.39 -10.44
C LYS A 251 5.68 -3.74 -11.10
N ILE A 252 4.79 -4.72 -10.98
CA ILE A 252 4.96 -6.05 -11.59
C ILE A 252 4.98 -5.95 -13.12
N LYS A 253 4.10 -5.13 -13.74
CA LYS A 253 4.11 -4.88 -15.18
C LYS A 253 5.41 -4.22 -15.64
N ALA A 254 5.97 -3.31 -14.85
CA ALA A 254 7.24 -2.65 -15.14
C ALA A 254 8.41 -3.64 -15.07
N GLU A 255 8.53 -4.39 -13.98
CA GLU A 255 9.53 -5.46 -13.81
C GLU A 255 9.43 -6.51 -14.92
N TYR A 256 8.20 -6.85 -15.32
CA TYR A 256 7.95 -7.75 -16.43
C TYR A 256 8.39 -7.19 -17.79
N LYS A 257 8.08 -5.92 -18.08
CA LYS A 257 8.51 -5.27 -19.33
C LYS A 257 10.02 -5.21 -19.41
N GLU A 258 10.69 -4.98 -18.27
CA GLU A 258 12.14 -5.00 -18.15
C GLU A 258 12.70 -6.42 -18.37
N TYR A 259 12.12 -7.43 -17.72
CA TYR A 259 12.45 -8.85 -17.92
C TYR A 259 12.39 -9.21 -19.41
N LYS A 260 11.26 -8.92 -20.07
CA LYS A 260 11.09 -9.17 -21.50
C LYS A 260 12.15 -8.44 -22.33
N LYS A 261 12.36 -7.15 -22.09
CA LYS A 261 13.34 -6.35 -22.86
C LYS A 261 14.76 -6.90 -22.71
N LYS A 262 15.18 -7.22 -21.49
CA LYS A 262 16.51 -7.77 -21.17
C LYS A 262 16.80 -9.05 -21.94
N TYR A 263 15.89 -10.02 -21.88
CA TYR A 263 16.10 -11.33 -22.52
C TYR A 263 15.93 -11.28 -24.04
N TYR A 264 14.94 -10.54 -24.57
CA TYR A 264 14.80 -10.38 -26.02
C TYR A 264 15.98 -9.62 -26.64
N GLY A 265 16.53 -8.62 -25.94
CA GLY A 265 17.74 -7.91 -26.35
C GLY A 265 18.94 -8.86 -26.46
N ASN A 266 19.27 -9.55 -25.36
CA ASN A 266 20.39 -10.48 -25.33
C ASN A 266 20.26 -11.59 -26.38
N GLN A 267 19.05 -12.13 -26.58
CA GLN A 267 18.78 -13.14 -27.61
C GLN A 267 18.94 -12.60 -29.03
N ASN A 268 18.45 -11.39 -29.31
CA ASN A 268 18.60 -10.76 -30.62
C ASN A 268 20.08 -10.50 -30.93
N ASP A 269 20.86 -10.07 -29.95
CA ASP A 269 22.30 -9.82 -30.13
C ASP A 269 23.07 -11.10 -30.44
N ILE A 270 22.80 -12.19 -29.71
CA ILE A 270 23.38 -13.51 -29.99
C ILE A 270 22.95 -13.98 -31.39
N LEU A 271 21.67 -13.88 -31.72
CA LEU A 271 21.16 -14.31 -33.03
C LEU A 271 21.77 -13.49 -34.17
N ASN A 272 21.93 -12.18 -34.01
CA ASN A 272 22.54 -11.30 -35.02
C ASN A 272 24.02 -11.67 -35.26
N LYS A 273 24.77 -11.95 -34.19
CA LYS A 273 26.17 -12.43 -34.28
C LYS A 273 26.27 -13.79 -34.95
N ILE A 274 25.39 -14.73 -34.61
CA ILE A 274 25.33 -16.04 -35.25
C ILE A 274 24.96 -15.89 -36.73
N SER A 275 23.93 -15.09 -37.06
CA SER A 275 23.45 -14.91 -38.43
C SER A 275 24.51 -14.28 -39.33
N SER A 276 25.26 -13.29 -38.85
CA SER A 276 26.36 -12.69 -39.63
C SER A 276 27.48 -13.70 -39.91
N GLN A 277 27.80 -14.56 -38.94
CA GLN A 277 28.78 -15.63 -39.13
C GLN A 277 28.29 -16.69 -40.12
N VAL A 278 27.00 -17.05 -40.09
CA VAL A 278 26.42 -18.00 -41.05
C VAL A 278 26.47 -17.46 -42.47
N LEU A 279 26.15 -16.19 -42.68
CA LEU A 279 26.20 -15.57 -44.01
C LEU A 279 27.63 -15.52 -44.56
N ALA A 280 28.64 -15.43 -43.69
CA ALA A 280 30.05 -15.45 -44.10
C ALA A 280 30.54 -16.85 -44.50
N LEU A 281 29.89 -17.93 -44.04
CA LEU A 281 30.34 -19.30 -44.28
C LEU A 281 30.31 -19.72 -45.76
N PRO A 282 29.21 -19.55 -46.52
CA PRO A 282 29.19 -19.92 -47.94
C PRO A 282 30.27 -19.18 -48.75
N VAL A 283 30.51 -17.91 -48.44
CA VAL A 283 31.53 -17.09 -49.12
C VAL A 283 32.93 -17.60 -48.81
N SER A 284 33.21 -17.90 -47.53
CA SER A 284 34.49 -18.48 -47.10
C SER A 284 34.75 -19.83 -47.79
N VAL A 285 33.76 -20.72 -47.76
CA VAL A 285 33.85 -22.06 -48.36
C VAL A 285 34.04 -21.98 -49.88
N ALA A 286 33.30 -21.12 -50.58
CA ALA A 286 33.47 -20.91 -52.02
C ALA A 286 34.85 -20.33 -52.36
N GLY A 287 35.33 -19.37 -51.55
CA GLY A 287 36.67 -18.78 -51.70
C GLY A 287 37.78 -19.81 -51.51
N SER A 288 37.68 -20.64 -50.48
CA SER A 288 38.61 -21.74 -50.22
C SER A 288 38.57 -22.80 -51.32
N ALA A 289 37.39 -23.21 -51.78
CA ALA A 289 37.23 -24.14 -52.90
C ALA A 289 37.87 -23.60 -54.18
N PHE A 290 37.63 -22.32 -54.49
CA PHE A 290 38.21 -21.65 -55.65
C PHE A 290 39.74 -21.55 -55.56
N ALA A 291 40.27 -21.22 -54.37
CA ALA A 291 41.72 -21.16 -54.13
C ALA A 291 42.38 -22.52 -54.34
N ILE A 292 41.80 -23.60 -53.80
CA ILE A 292 42.28 -24.98 -54.03
C ILE A 292 42.27 -25.31 -55.52
N TYR A 293 41.19 -24.99 -56.23
CA TYR A 293 41.07 -25.26 -57.66
C TYR A 293 42.10 -24.48 -58.51
N LYS A 294 42.28 -23.18 -58.23
CA LYS A 294 43.18 -22.31 -58.99
C LYS A 294 44.66 -22.64 -58.75
N LEU A 295 45.01 -23.09 -57.55
CA LEU A 295 46.38 -23.40 -57.14
C LEU A 295 46.70 -24.89 -57.18
N LYS A 296 45.90 -25.68 -57.92
CA LYS A 296 46.03 -27.13 -58.04
C LYS A 296 47.41 -27.63 -58.46
N GLU A 297 48.19 -26.80 -59.15
CA GLU A 297 49.55 -27.14 -59.63
C GLU A 297 50.64 -26.87 -58.59
N SER A 298 50.35 -26.14 -57.50
CA SER A 298 51.31 -25.80 -56.46
C SER A 298 50.98 -26.53 -55.16
N VAL A 299 51.60 -27.70 -54.97
CA VAL A 299 51.45 -28.52 -53.75
C VAL A 299 51.71 -27.71 -52.46
N PRO A 300 52.77 -26.88 -52.35
CA PRO A 300 53.00 -26.08 -51.14
C PRO A 300 51.85 -25.12 -50.83
N ALA A 301 51.20 -24.56 -51.86
CA ALA A 301 50.08 -23.65 -51.69
C ALA A 301 48.81 -24.36 -51.18
N ILE A 302 48.50 -25.56 -51.71
CA ILE A 302 47.36 -26.36 -51.25
C ILE A 302 47.57 -26.81 -49.79
N VAL A 303 48.78 -27.24 -49.42
CA VAL A 303 49.10 -27.62 -48.04
C VAL A 303 48.88 -26.44 -47.09
N LEU A 304 49.32 -25.24 -47.46
CA LEU A 304 49.10 -24.03 -46.66
C LEU A 304 47.60 -23.72 -46.50
N ILE A 305 46.81 -23.87 -47.56
CA ILE A 305 45.35 -23.70 -47.49
C ILE A 305 44.72 -24.73 -46.54
N CYS A 306 45.11 -26.01 -46.61
CA CYS A 306 44.60 -27.04 -45.70
C CYS A 306 44.93 -26.73 -44.23
N VAL A 307 46.15 -26.29 -43.94
CA VAL A 307 46.56 -25.86 -42.58
C VAL A 307 45.72 -24.67 -42.12
N ALA A 308 45.48 -23.69 -42.99
CA ALA A 308 44.63 -22.53 -42.68
C ALA A 308 43.17 -22.93 -42.40
N LEU A 309 42.62 -23.91 -43.15
CA LEU A 309 41.27 -24.44 -42.91
C LEU A 309 41.16 -25.13 -41.55
N VAL A 310 42.17 -25.92 -41.15
CA VAL A 310 42.21 -26.54 -39.82
C VAL A 310 42.21 -25.46 -38.72
N ALA A 311 43.08 -24.45 -38.84
CA ALA A 311 43.12 -23.34 -37.88
C ALA A 311 41.80 -22.57 -37.82
N PHE A 312 41.16 -22.34 -38.98
CA PHE A 312 39.86 -21.69 -39.08
C PHE A 312 38.75 -22.49 -38.36
N VAL A 313 38.67 -23.80 -38.60
CA VAL A 313 37.68 -24.67 -37.93
C VAL A 313 37.87 -24.69 -36.42
N SER A 314 39.12 -24.76 -35.95
CA SER A 314 39.44 -24.69 -34.51
C SER A 314 38.99 -23.37 -33.91
N TYR A 315 39.26 -22.25 -34.58
CA TYR A 315 38.85 -20.92 -34.13
C TYR A 315 37.32 -20.77 -34.09
N VAL A 316 36.61 -21.16 -35.14
CA VAL A 316 35.14 -21.09 -35.18
C VAL A 316 34.52 -21.98 -34.11
N SER A 317 35.07 -23.18 -33.88
CA SER A 317 34.60 -24.08 -32.81
C SER A 317 34.78 -23.46 -31.42
N TYR A 318 35.88 -22.73 -31.19
CA TYR A 318 36.11 -22.00 -29.95
C TYR A 318 35.10 -20.86 -29.76
N ILE A 319 34.85 -20.05 -30.79
CA ILE A 319 33.84 -18.97 -30.72
C ILE A 319 32.43 -19.54 -30.50
N ALA A 320 32.08 -20.64 -31.17
CA ALA A 320 30.81 -21.33 -30.95
C ALA A 320 30.66 -21.83 -29.51
N SER A 321 31.75 -22.29 -28.88
CA SER A 321 31.76 -22.68 -27.46
C SER A 321 31.45 -21.49 -26.53
N ILE A 322 32.01 -20.31 -26.80
CA ILE A 322 31.71 -19.08 -26.03
C ILE A 322 30.22 -18.75 -26.11
N TYR A 323 29.64 -18.69 -27.32
CA TYR A 323 28.21 -18.39 -27.46
C TYR A 323 27.32 -19.44 -26.84
N TRP A 324 27.75 -20.71 -26.87
CA TRP A 324 27.02 -21.76 -26.20
C TRP A 324 26.96 -21.53 -24.68
N ASN A 325 28.07 -21.11 -24.08
CA ASN A 325 28.13 -20.78 -22.65
C ASN A 325 27.24 -19.58 -22.31
N ASP A 326 27.24 -18.54 -23.14
CA ASP A 326 26.35 -17.39 -22.99
C ASP A 326 24.88 -17.81 -23.00
N ILE A 327 24.50 -18.72 -23.90
CA ILE A 327 23.13 -19.26 -23.98
C ILE A 327 22.78 -20.08 -22.74
N ILE A 328 23.70 -20.88 -22.19
CA ILE A 328 23.48 -21.62 -20.93
C ILE A 328 23.28 -20.65 -19.77
N ASN A 329 24.18 -19.67 -19.61
CA ASN A 329 24.14 -18.72 -18.51
C ASN A 329 22.87 -17.88 -18.56
N MET A 330 22.48 -17.43 -19.76
CA MET A 330 21.21 -16.75 -19.97
C MET A 330 20.02 -17.63 -19.57
N ASN A 331 20.03 -18.94 -19.89
CA ASN A 331 18.95 -19.84 -19.50
C ASN A 331 18.90 -20.03 -17.97
N LYS A 332 20.04 -20.23 -17.31
CA LYS A 332 20.10 -20.36 -15.84
C LYS A 332 19.61 -19.10 -15.15
N GLN A 333 20.02 -17.92 -15.63
CA GLN A 333 19.56 -16.65 -15.07
C GLN A 333 18.07 -16.41 -15.33
N MET A 334 17.58 -16.79 -16.51
CA MET A 334 16.15 -16.71 -16.86
C MET A 334 15.30 -17.60 -15.95
N ASP A 335 15.76 -18.82 -15.64
CA ASP A 335 15.11 -19.75 -14.74
C ASP A 335 15.04 -19.19 -13.30
N TYR A 336 16.14 -18.58 -12.82
CA TYR A 336 16.21 -17.94 -11.51
C TYR A 336 15.33 -16.68 -11.40
N ASP A 337 15.43 -15.76 -12.36
CA ASP A 337 14.62 -14.54 -12.36
C ASP A 337 13.12 -14.90 -12.45
N PHE A 338 12.76 -15.95 -13.21
CA PHE A 338 11.39 -16.44 -13.29
C PHE A 338 10.91 -17.06 -11.97
N SER A 339 11.74 -17.83 -11.26
CA SER A 339 11.32 -18.42 -9.97
C SER A 339 11.03 -17.34 -8.92
N ILE A 340 11.84 -16.28 -8.85
CA ILE A 340 11.59 -15.15 -7.95
C ILE A 340 10.26 -14.45 -8.29
N LEU A 341 10.02 -14.21 -9.59
CA LEU A 341 8.79 -13.55 -10.03
C LEU A 341 7.56 -14.42 -9.75
N LYS A 342 7.66 -15.74 -9.95
CA LYS A 342 6.58 -16.70 -9.67
C LYS A 342 6.21 -16.77 -8.19
N GLU A 343 7.18 -16.61 -7.29
CA GLU A 343 6.98 -16.64 -5.84
C GLU A 343 6.49 -15.29 -5.26
N HIS A 344 6.21 -14.30 -6.11
CA HIS A 344 5.71 -13.01 -5.65
C HIS A 344 4.29 -13.15 -5.05
N PRO A 345 3.99 -12.58 -3.85
CA PRO A 345 2.69 -12.71 -3.17
C PRO A 345 1.47 -12.31 -4.01
N PHE A 346 1.69 -11.48 -5.04
CA PHE A 346 0.68 -11.09 -6.01
C PHE A 346 0.02 -12.28 -6.74
N PHE A 347 0.78 -13.34 -7.03
CA PHE A 347 0.29 -14.51 -7.76
C PHE A 347 -0.37 -15.57 -6.86
N GLU A 348 -0.34 -15.40 -5.53
CA GLU A 348 -1.04 -16.28 -4.59
C GLU A 348 -2.56 -16.04 -4.60
N ASP A 349 -2.99 -14.85 -5.01
CA ASP A 349 -4.39 -14.48 -5.03
C ASP A 349 -5.15 -15.13 -6.21
N LYS A 350 -6.33 -15.70 -5.94
CA LYS A 350 -7.07 -16.51 -6.93
C LYS A 350 -7.49 -15.71 -8.16
N GLU A 351 -7.72 -14.42 -8.01
CA GLU A 351 -8.14 -13.52 -9.08
C GLU A 351 -7.02 -13.23 -10.10
N ASN A 352 -5.75 -13.36 -9.67
CA ASN A 352 -4.57 -13.03 -10.49
C ASN A 352 -3.90 -14.26 -11.12
N LYS A 353 -4.50 -15.44 -10.99
CA LYS A 353 -3.96 -16.70 -11.52
C LYS A 353 -3.90 -16.74 -13.06
N SER A 354 -4.78 -16.00 -13.73
CA SER A 354 -4.75 -15.83 -15.19
C SER A 354 -3.50 -15.09 -15.67
N GLU A 355 -3.04 -14.09 -14.90
CA GLU A 355 -1.80 -13.34 -15.19
C GLU A 355 -0.56 -14.22 -15.02
N LEU A 356 -0.53 -15.08 -14.00
CA LEU A 356 0.53 -16.10 -13.86
C LEU A 356 0.59 -17.03 -15.06
N THR A 357 -0.57 -17.45 -15.58
CA THR A 357 -0.66 -18.34 -16.75
C THR A 357 -0.06 -17.67 -17.99
N HIS A 358 -0.40 -16.41 -18.23
CA HIS A 358 0.18 -15.61 -19.31
C HIS A 358 1.70 -15.42 -19.13
N PHE A 359 2.17 -15.29 -17.88
CA PHE A 359 3.58 -15.21 -17.54
C PHE A 359 4.34 -16.51 -17.87
N GLU A 360 3.76 -17.65 -17.52
CA GLU A 360 4.27 -18.99 -17.83
C GLU A 360 4.36 -19.22 -19.35
N ASP A 361 3.34 -18.82 -20.11
CA ASP A 361 3.35 -18.93 -21.57
C ASP A 361 4.52 -18.16 -22.20
N ILE A 362 4.85 -16.99 -21.67
CA ILE A 362 5.91 -16.15 -22.22
C ILE A 362 7.28 -16.67 -21.83
N TYR A 363 7.45 -17.15 -20.61
CA TYR A 363 8.64 -17.91 -20.20
C TYR A 363 8.85 -19.13 -21.10
N ASN A 364 7.80 -19.90 -21.36
CA ASN A 364 7.86 -21.07 -22.24
C ASN A 364 8.25 -20.67 -23.67
N ASN A 365 7.70 -19.56 -24.19
CA ASN A 365 8.09 -19.02 -25.50
C ASN A 365 9.56 -18.59 -25.54
N LEU A 366 10.05 -17.93 -24.49
CA LEU A 366 11.46 -17.57 -24.35
C LEU A 366 12.36 -18.80 -24.30
N LYS A 367 12.01 -19.80 -23.49
CA LYS A 367 12.73 -21.07 -23.36
C LYS A 367 12.79 -21.84 -24.67
N ASN A 368 11.68 -21.89 -25.40
CA ASN A 368 11.62 -22.47 -26.74
C ASN A 368 12.57 -21.74 -27.70
N ARG A 369 12.64 -20.41 -27.62
CA ARG A 369 13.56 -19.62 -28.43
C ARG A 369 15.03 -19.87 -28.07
N VAL A 370 15.35 -19.98 -26.78
CA VAL A 370 16.69 -20.39 -26.29
C VAL A 370 17.09 -21.76 -26.85
N ASN A 371 16.17 -22.73 -26.82
CA ASN A 371 16.42 -24.05 -27.38
C ASN A 371 16.65 -24.00 -28.90
N LYS A 372 15.89 -23.18 -29.63
CA LYS A 372 16.12 -22.94 -31.07
C LYS A 372 17.51 -22.34 -31.34
N LEU A 373 17.99 -21.42 -30.50
CA LEU A 373 19.34 -20.85 -30.62
C LEU A 373 20.42 -21.91 -30.39
N LYS A 374 20.26 -22.77 -29.38
CA LYS A 374 21.14 -23.93 -29.15
C LYS A 374 21.21 -24.83 -30.39
N THR A 375 20.05 -25.24 -30.91
CA THR A 375 19.99 -26.08 -32.11
C THR A 375 20.63 -25.40 -33.31
N SER A 376 20.38 -24.10 -33.51
CA SER A 376 20.95 -23.33 -34.61
C SER A 376 22.48 -23.29 -34.53
N LEU A 377 23.03 -23.00 -33.36
CA LEU A 377 24.49 -22.94 -33.15
C LEU A 377 25.17 -24.30 -33.42
N ASN A 378 24.56 -25.40 -32.97
CA ASN A 378 25.04 -26.76 -33.26
C ASN A 378 25.00 -27.08 -34.75
N LEU A 379 23.91 -26.73 -35.45
CA LEU A 379 23.78 -26.95 -36.89
C LEU A 379 24.86 -26.19 -37.66
N ILE A 380 25.10 -24.94 -37.28
CA ILE A 380 26.10 -24.10 -37.94
C ILE A 380 27.49 -24.66 -37.74
N ASN A 381 27.86 -24.98 -36.49
CA ASN A 381 29.15 -25.57 -36.19
C ASN A 381 29.34 -26.90 -36.97
N GLY A 382 28.32 -27.76 -36.97
CA GLY A 382 28.34 -29.01 -37.76
C GLY A 382 28.53 -28.77 -39.25
N LEU A 383 27.85 -27.78 -39.84
CA LEU A 383 28.03 -27.40 -41.24
C LEU A 383 29.45 -26.91 -41.53
N VAL A 384 30.04 -26.09 -40.65
CA VAL A 384 31.44 -25.66 -40.81
C VAL A 384 32.36 -26.87 -40.86
N TRP A 385 32.22 -27.80 -39.93
CA TRP A 385 33.03 -29.01 -39.89
C TRP A 385 32.88 -29.86 -41.15
N VAL A 386 31.65 -30.16 -41.58
CA VAL A 386 31.38 -30.97 -42.77
C VAL A 386 32.01 -30.33 -44.02
N LEU A 387 31.81 -29.02 -44.21
CA LEU A 387 32.32 -28.32 -45.39
C LEU A 387 33.84 -28.25 -45.39
N ASN A 388 34.47 -27.95 -44.24
CA ASN A 388 35.93 -27.87 -44.16
C ASN A 388 36.60 -29.24 -44.30
N ILE A 389 36.05 -30.30 -43.69
CA ILE A 389 36.54 -31.68 -43.90
C ILE A 389 36.46 -32.04 -45.39
N GLY A 390 35.34 -31.72 -46.05
CA GLY A 390 35.18 -31.96 -47.49
C GLY A 390 36.25 -31.25 -48.33
N LEU A 391 36.53 -29.98 -48.03
CA LEU A 391 37.59 -29.21 -48.71
C LEU A 391 38.99 -29.76 -48.46
N ILE A 392 39.29 -30.20 -47.23
CA ILE A 392 40.58 -30.80 -46.90
C ILE A 392 40.77 -32.12 -47.64
N ILE A 393 39.73 -32.98 -47.68
CA ILE A 393 39.75 -34.24 -48.44
C ILE A 393 39.99 -33.94 -49.93
N PHE A 394 39.28 -32.95 -50.49
CA PHE A 394 39.46 -32.54 -51.89
C PHE A 394 40.88 -32.03 -52.17
N GLY A 395 41.47 -31.22 -51.28
CA GLY A 395 42.84 -30.76 -51.42
C GLY A 395 43.87 -31.90 -51.33
N LEU A 396 43.66 -32.87 -50.44
CA LEU A 396 44.52 -34.05 -50.30
C LEU A 396 44.45 -34.98 -51.51
N ASP A 397 43.26 -35.15 -52.09
CA ASP A 397 43.06 -35.92 -53.31
C ASP A 397 43.89 -35.36 -54.47
N ILE A 398 43.88 -34.04 -54.66
CA ILE A 398 44.70 -33.36 -55.69
C ILE A 398 46.20 -33.59 -55.47
N ILE A 399 46.67 -33.59 -54.21
CA ILE A 399 48.11 -33.74 -53.90
C ILE A 399 48.57 -35.20 -54.07
N LEU A 400 47.79 -36.15 -53.57
CA LEU A 400 48.23 -37.54 -53.37
C LEU A 400 47.62 -38.52 -54.38
N ASN A 401 46.66 -38.07 -55.19
CA ASN A 401 45.89 -38.89 -56.15
C ASN A 401 45.33 -40.15 -55.47
N LEU A 402 44.55 -39.94 -54.42
CA LEU A 402 44.14 -40.99 -53.49
C LEU A 402 43.11 -41.92 -54.15
N ASN A 403 43.14 -43.20 -53.79
CA ASN A 403 42.06 -44.09 -54.18
C ASN A 403 40.83 -43.91 -53.28
N ASN A 404 39.66 -44.36 -53.75
CA ASN A 404 38.39 -44.23 -53.02
C ASN A 404 38.43 -44.79 -51.58
N THR A 405 39.21 -45.84 -51.34
CA THR A 405 39.36 -46.45 -50.01
C THR A 405 40.15 -45.56 -49.05
N GLN A 406 41.21 -44.88 -49.53
CA GLN A 406 41.98 -43.93 -48.73
C GLN A 406 41.16 -42.67 -48.40
N LEU A 407 40.39 -42.16 -49.37
CA LEU A 407 39.48 -41.03 -49.15
C LEU A 407 38.44 -41.34 -48.06
N PHE A 408 37.86 -42.55 -48.09
CA PHE A 408 36.91 -43.00 -47.07
C PHE A 408 37.53 -43.04 -45.67
N MET A 409 38.75 -43.58 -45.53
CA MET A 409 39.46 -43.63 -44.24
C MET A 409 39.78 -42.24 -43.67
N ILE A 410 40.21 -41.30 -44.52
CA ILE A 410 40.46 -39.91 -44.10
C ILE A 410 39.14 -39.24 -43.66
N GLY A 411 38.05 -39.49 -44.37
CA GLY A 411 36.72 -39.04 -43.98
C GLY A 411 36.31 -39.55 -42.59
N LEU A 412 36.53 -40.83 -42.30
CA LEU A 412 36.26 -41.41 -40.99
C LEU A 412 37.12 -40.78 -39.88
N ILE A 413 38.40 -40.53 -40.12
CA ILE A 413 39.28 -39.83 -39.17
C ILE A 413 38.80 -38.41 -38.90
N GLY A 414 38.38 -37.68 -39.95
CA GLY A 414 37.83 -36.34 -39.82
C GLY A 414 36.54 -36.31 -38.99
N ILE A 415 35.63 -37.27 -39.21
CA ILE A 415 34.41 -37.42 -38.40
C ILE A 415 34.76 -37.78 -36.95
N GLY A 416 35.74 -38.67 -36.74
CA GLY A 416 36.24 -39.01 -35.41
C GLY A 416 36.80 -37.80 -34.67
N ALA A 417 37.61 -36.99 -35.36
CA ALA A 417 38.15 -35.73 -34.81
C ALA A 417 37.03 -34.76 -34.44
N TYR A 418 36.03 -34.58 -35.31
CA TYR A 418 34.85 -33.75 -35.02
C TYR A 418 34.10 -34.24 -33.77
N VAL A 419 33.87 -35.54 -33.64
CA VAL A 419 33.20 -36.13 -32.47
C VAL A 419 34.02 -35.87 -31.22
N VAL A 420 35.33 -36.12 -31.24
CA VAL A 420 36.22 -35.88 -30.10
C VAL A 420 36.24 -34.40 -29.72
N THR A 421 36.35 -33.48 -30.67
CA THR A 421 36.34 -32.04 -30.37
C THR A 421 34.97 -31.58 -29.86
N SER A 422 33.89 -32.09 -30.44
CA SER A 422 32.52 -31.77 -29.99
C SER A 422 32.28 -32.29 -28.57
N VAL A 423 32.70 -33.53 -28.30
CA VAL A 423 32.59 -34.17 -26.97
C VAL A 423 33.50 -33.46 -25.97
N PHE A 424 34.74 -33.13 -26.31
CA PHE A 424 35.66 -32.40 -25.43
C PHE A 424 35.09 -31.01 -25.07
N LEU A 425 34.54 -30.29 -26.04
CA LEU A 425 33.82 -29.02 -25.82
C LEU A 425 32.49 -29.20 -25.07
N ILE A 426 31.92 -30.41 -25.06
CA ILE A 426 30.74 -30.77 -24.26
C ILE A 426 31.12 -31.20 -22.84
N PHE A 427 32.29 -31.80 -22.59
CA PHE A 427 32.68 -32.33 -21.27
C PHE A 427 33.49 -31.34 -20.43
N THR A 428 34.23 -30.42 -21.05
CA THR A 428 34.81 -29.25 -20.34
C THR A 428 33.77 -28.20 -19.92
N ARG A 429 32.47 -28.55 -20.04
CA ARG A 429 31.29 -27.68 -19.97
C ARG A 429 30.43 -27.89 -18.73
N ASP A 430 30.61 -29.01 -18.03
CA ASP A 430 29.82 -29.42 -16.85
C ASP A 430 30.63 -29.43 -15.54
N ASN A 431 31.95 -29.14 -15.60
CA ASN A 431 32.78 -28.73 -14.48
C ASN A 431 33.04 -27.22 -14.59
#